data_AF-A0A3S1QMF9-F1
#
_entry.id   AF-A0A3S1QMF9-F1
#
_cell.length_a   1.000
_cell.length_b   1.000
_cell.length_c   1.000
_cell.angle_alpha   90.00
_cell.angle_beta   90.00
_cell.angle_gamma   90.00
#
_symmetry.space_group_name_H-M   'P 1'
#
loop_
_entity.id
_entity.type
_entity.pdbx_description
1 polymer ?
#
loop_
_entity_poly.entity_id
_entity_poly.type
_entity_poly.pdbx_seq_one_letter_code
_entity_poly.pdbx_strand_id
1 'polypeptide(L)'
;MRKLYANGKLVYDGSVGYRQKGLKFTAYDGRGDQPRDPAMVKEEGADFVSAHRGYLDIVVVDFDIVGYGAPPVFEAEWIQDGATTHDYDIYTTFAGTPNARDLIPVWDQQKLY
;
A
#
# COMPACT_ATOMS: atom_id res chain seq x y z
N MET A 1 10.69 -4.42 0.03
CA MET A 1 10.81 -4.28 1.50
C MET A 1 12.28 -4.27 1.90
N ARG A 2 12.72 -3.28 2.69
CA ARG A 2 14.10 -3.15 3.19
C ARG A 2 14.26 -3.67 4.62
N LYS A 3 13.33 -3.36 5.52
CA LYS A 3 13.37 -3.79 6.93
C LYS A 3 12.01 -4.31 7.39
N LEU A 4 12.01 -5.22 8.35
CA LEU A 4 10.81 -5.71 9.04
C LEU A 4 11.08 -5.72 10.54
N TYR A 5 10.09 -5.24 11.29
CA TYR A 5 10.08 -5.19 12.75
C TYR A 5 8.86 -5.93 13.29
N ALA A 6 9.00 -6.48 14.49
CA ALA A 6 7.91 -7.08 15.26
C ALA A 6 7.91 -6.45 16.66
N ASN A 7 6.84 -5.75 17.05
CA ASN A 7 6.76 -4.97 18.29
C ASN A 7 7.96 -4.03 18.47
N GLY A 8 8.35 -3.30 17.43
CA GLY A 8 9.50 -2.39 17.43
C GLY A 8 10.89 -3.06 17.43
N LYS A 9 10.97 -4.39 17.51
CA LYS A 9 12.24 -5.13 17.41
C LYS A 9 12.55 -5.47 15.96
N LEU A 10 13.76 -5.15 15.49
CA LEU A 10 14.22 -5.50 14.14
C LEU A 10 14.36 -7.02 13.99
N VAL A 11 13.61 -7.60 13.04
CA VAL A 11 13.64 -9.05 12.75
C VAL A 11 14.24 -9.37 11.37
N TYR A 12 14.31 -8.38 10.48
CA TYR A 12 14.98 -8.49 9.18
C TYR A 12 15.49 -7.14 8.69
N ASP A 13 16.71 -7.12 8.13
CA ASP A 13 17.29 -5.97 7.43
C ASP A 13 18.04 -6.46 6.18
N GLY A 14 17.42 -6.25 5.01
CA GLY A 14 17.97 -6.64 3.72
C GLY A 14 19.18 -5.82 3.29
N SER A 15 19.43 -4.64 3.89
CA SER A 15 20.59 -3.82 3.53
C SER A 15 21.91 -4.31 4.13
N VAL A 16 21.83 -5.12 5.19
CA VAL A 16 23.00 -5.74 5.84
C VAL A 16 22.92 -7.27 5.85
N GLY A 17 21.88 -7.86 5.24
CA GLY A 17 21.67 -9.30 5.19
C GLY A 17 21.26 -9.93 6.53
N TYR A 18 20.78 -9.14 7.49
CA TYR A 18 20.32 -9.65 8.77
C TYR A 18 18.93 -10.28 8.64
N ARG A 19 18.78 -11.49 9.19
CA ARG A 19 17.49 -12.17 9.35
C ARG A 19 17.47 -12.90 10.68
N GLN A 20 16.46 -12.63 11.51
CA GLN A 20 16.26 -13.35 12.75
C GLN A 20 16.17 -14.86 12.45
N LYS A 21 16.86 -15.68 13.25
CA LYS A 21 16.82 -17.14 13.12
C LYS A 21 15.37 -17.64 13.16
N GLY A 22 15.01 -18.48 12.19
CA GLY A 22 13.67 -19.07 12.08
C GLY A 22 12.63 -18.19 11.39
N LEU A 23 12.93 -16.92 11.10
CA LEU A 23 11.99 -16.05 10.38
C LEU A 23 11.82 -16.51 8.93
N LYS A 24 10.60 -16.94 8.58
CA LYS A 24 10.19 -17.28 7.22
C LYS A 24 9.12 -16.27 6.78
N PHE A 25 9.40 -15.55 5.70
CA PHE A 25 8.41 -14.69 5.07
C PHE A 25 8.67 -14.62 3.57
N THR A 26 7.61 -14.30 2.84
CA THR A 26 7.65 -13.87 1.46
C THR A 26 7.05 -12.47 1.39
N ALA A 27 7.79 -11.54 0.77
CA ALA A 27 7.33 -10.17 0.57
C ALA A 27 6.99 -9.98 -0.91
N TYR A 28 5.84 -9.36 -1.14
CA TYR A 28 5.23 -9.18 -2.45
C TYR A 28 5.14 -7.68 -2.75
N ASP A 29 5.60 -7.28 -3.93
CA ASP A 29 5.65 -5.87 -4.36
C ASP A 29 4.40 -5.42 -5.14
N GLY A 30 3.42 -6.31 -5.32
CA GLY A 30 2.10 -5.98 -5.86
C GLY A 30 2.04 -5.92 -7.39
N ARG A 31 3.00 -6.50 -8.11
CA ARG A 31 3.00 -6.49 -9.59
C ARG A 31 1.74 -7.12 -10.17
N GLY A 32 1.35 -6.67 -11.36
CA GLY A 32 0.15 -7.16 -12.05
C GLY A 32 0.19 -8.65 -12.42
N ASP A 33 1.38 -9.22 -12.56
CA ASP A 33 1.61 -10.64 -12.83
C ASP A 33 1.91 -11.46 -11.56
N GLN A 34 1.80 -10.85 -10.38
CA GLN A 34 2.08 -11.53 -9.12
C GLN A 34 1.18 -12.76 -8.95
N PRO A 35 1.76 -13.94 -8.64
CA PRO A 35 0.99 -15.15 -8.37
C PRO A 35 0.39 -15.12 -6.95
N ARG A 36 -0.47 -16.11 -6.67
CA ARG A 36 -0.94 -16.38 -5.31
C ARG A 36 0.22 -16.83 -4.43
N ASP A 37 0.16 -16.53 -3.13
CA ASP A 37 1.17 -17.03 -2.20
C ASP A 37 1.10 -18.57 -2.08
N PRO A 38 2.21 -19.30 -2.26
CA PRO A 38 2.22 -20.76 -2.20
C PRO A 38 1.86 -21.35 -0.84
N ALA A 39 2.16 -20.66 0.27
CA ALA A 39 1.83 -21.14 1.61
C ALA A 39 0.32 -21.03 1.84
N MET A 40 -0.29 -19.90 1.47
CA MET A 40 -1.74 -19.72 1.54
C MET A 40 -2.47 -20.72 0.63
N VAL A 41 -1.98 -20.93 -0.60
CA VAL A 41 -2.55 -21.94 -1.52
C VAL A 41 -2.47 -23.35 -0.95
N LYS A 42 -1.39 -23.68 -0.22
CA LYS A 42 -1.24 -24.99 0.43
C LYS A 42 -2.20 -25.17 1.59
N GLU A 43 -2.47 -24.13 2.37
CA GLU A 43 -3.40 -24.20 3.51
C GLU A 43 -4.87 -24.20 3.08
N GLU A 44 -5.25 -23.25 2.24
CA GLU A 44 -6.67 -22.97 1.93
C GLU A 44 -7.11 -23.51 0.57
N GLY A 45 -6.17 -23.81 -0.33
CA GLY A 45 -6.47 -24.23 -1.71
C GLY A 45 -6.52 -23.06 -2.71
N ALA A 46 -6.13 -23.34 -3.95
CA ALA A 46 -5.96 -22.29 -4.98
C ALA A 46 -7.25 -21.56 -5.36
N ASP A 47 -8.41 -22.20 -5.19
CA ASP A 47 -9.72 -21.63 -5.50
C ASP A 47 -10.19 -20.62 -4.44
N PHE A 48 -9.61 -20.67 -3.23
CA PHE A 48 -10.04 -19.86 -2.08
C PHE A 48 -9.08 -18.72 -1.74
N VAL A 49 -7.94 -18.63 -2.43
CA VAL A 49 -6.92 -17.60 -2.19
C VAL A 49 -6.88 -16.62 -3.34
N SER A 50 -6.95 -15.32 -3.04
CA SER A 50 -6.74 -14.25 -4.00
C SER A 50 -5.26 -14.01 -4.31
N ALA A 51 -4.95 -13.67 -5.55
CA ALA A 51 -3.65 -13.06 -5.88
C ALA A 51 -3.75 -11.55 -5.66
N HIS A 52 -3.17 -11.05 -4.56
CA HIS A 52 -3.21 -9.62 -4.22
C HIS A 52 -2.27 -8.81 -5.13
N ARG A 53 -2.84 -8.19 -6.17
CA ARG A 53 -2.13 -7.34 -7.13
C ARG A 53 -2.49 -5.88 -6.88
N GLY A 54 -1.53 -4.98 -7.06
CA GLY A 54 -1.67 -3.55 -6.75
C GLY A 54 -1.50 -3.20 -5.28
N TYR A 55 -1.17 -4.18 -4.42
CA TYR A 55 -0.96 -3.98 -2.98
C TYR A 55 0.37 -4.59 -2.55
N LEU A 56 1.04 -3.96 -1.58
CA LEU A 56 2.17 -4.55 -0.88
C LEU A 56 1.64 -5.58 0.10
N ASP A 57 2.20 -6.79 0.06
CA ASP A 57 1.77 -7.89 0.92
C ASP A 57 2.97 -8.62 1.51
N ILE A 58 2.80 -9.17 2.70
CA ILE A 58 3.81 -9.97 3.40
C ILE A 58 3.12 -11.18 4.00
N VAL A 59 3.53 -12.37 3.57
CA VAL A 59 3.11 -13.62 4.19
C VAL A 59 4.23 -14.10 5.11
N VAL A 60 3.90 -14.27 6.39
CA VAL A 60 4.82 -14.75 7.42
C VAL A 60 4.37 -16.14 7.85
N VAL A 61 5.28 -17.11 7.88
CA VAL A 61 4.98 -18.52 8.14
C VAL A 61 5.80 -19.03 9.32
N ASP A 62 5.21 -19.90 10.14
CA ASP A 62 5.85 -20.50 11.33
C ASP A 62 6.48 -19.47 12.28
N PHE A 63 5.88 -18.28 12.39
CA PHE A 63 6.40 -17.24 13.28
C PHE A 63 6.12 -17.62 14.74
N ASP A 64 7.15 -17.54 15.60
CA ASP A 64 7.01 -17.79 17.04
C ASP A 64 6.24 -16.64 17.70
N ILE A 65 4.92 -16.72 17.70
CA ILE A 65 4.04 -15.75 18.35
C ILE A 65 4.12 -15.89 19.88
N VAL A 66 4.32 -17.09 20.39
CA VAL A 66 4.34 -17.39 21.84
C VAL A 66 5.53 -16.70 22.50
N GLY A 67 6.71 -16.73 21.86
CA GLY A 67 7.89 -15.99 22.31
C GLY A 67 7.70 -14.48 22.40
N TYR A 68 6.67 -13.92 21.74
CA TYR A 68 6.28 -12.51 21.81
C TYR A 68 5.10 -12.23 22.77
N GLY A 69 4.53 -13.26 23.39
CA GLY A 69 3.40 -13.17 24.33
C GLY A 69 2.04 -12.91 23.69
N ALA A 70 2.00 -12.34 22.49
CA ALA A 70 0.82 -12.09 21.67
C ALA A 70 1.24 -11.96 20.19
N PRO A 71 0.30 -12.07 19.23
CA PRO A 71 0.58 -11.72 17.84
C PRO A 71 1.18 -10.30 17.77
N PRO A 72 2.42 -10.14 17.28
CA PRO A 72 3.07 -8.85 17.30
C PRO A 72 2.48 -7.92 16.24
N VAL A 73 2.62 -6.63 16.48
CA VAL A 73 2.46 -5.64 15.42
C VAL A 73 3.70 -5.72 14.52
N PHE A 74 3.47 -5.97 13.24
CA PHE A 74 4.52 -5.92 12.23
C PHE A 74 4.60 -4.53 11.62
N GLU A 75 5.81 -4.01 11.49
CA GLU A 75 6.09 -2.75 10.81
C GLU A 75 7.17 -3.01 9.76
N ALA A 76 7.01 -2.43 8.57
CA ALA A 76 7.92 -2.69 7.46
C ALA A 76 8.36 -1.39 6.78
N GLU A 77 9.65 -1.32 6.48
CA GLU A 77 10.21 -0.26 5.64
C GLU A 77 10.14 -0.72 4.18
N TRP A 78 9.42 0.04 3.35
CA TRP A 78 9.33 -0.19 1.92
C TRP A 78 10.01 0.94 1.16
N ILE A 79 10.83 0.57 0.18
CA ILE A 79 11.34 1.48 -0.83
C ILE A 79 10.69 1.03 -2.13
N GLN A 80 9.93 1.93 -2.74
CA GLN A 80 9.33 1.75 -4.06
C GLN A 80 9.97 2.77 -5.00
N ASP A 81 10.16 2.37 -6.26
CA ASP A 81 10.50 3.35 -7.27
C ASP A 81 9.36 4.36 -7.41
N GLY A 82 9.72 5.63 -7.64
CA GLY A 82 8.73 6.66 -7.92
C GLY A 82 7.89 6.26 -9.13
N ALA A 83 6.58 6.45 -9.06
CA ALA A 83 5.71 6.20 -10.19
C ALA A 83 6.18 7.05 -11.39
N THR A 84 6.30 6.47 -12.57
CA THR A 84 6.66 7.26 -13.78
C THR A 84 5.54 8.22 -14.19
N THR A 85 4.34 8.04 -13.64
CA THR A 85 3.14 8.85 -13.87
C THR A 85 2.57 9.27 -12.53
N HIS A 86 2.45 10.57 -12.31
CA HIS A 86 1.78 11.15 -11.16
C HIS A 86 0.58 11.93 -11.68
N ASP A 87 -0.62 11.69 -11.14
CA ASP A 87 -1.76 12.56 -11.38
C ASP A 87 -1.61 13.79 -10.47
N TYR A 88 -1.47 14.95 -11.10
CA TYR A 88 -1.56 16.24 -10.42
C TYR A 88 -2.96 16.79 -10.65
N ASP A 89 -3.75 16.88 -9.59
CA ASP A 89 -4.96 17.70 -9.62
C ASP A 89 -4.54 19.17 -9.59
N ILE A 90 -4.60 19.83 -10.76
CA ILE A 90 -4.38 21.27 -10.87
C ILE A 90 -5.71 21.97 -10.63
N TYR A 91 -5.89 22.50 -9.42
CA TYR A 91 -7.03 23.36 -9.11
C TYR A 91 -6.73 24.79 -9.55
N THR A 92 -7.39 25.25 -10.60
CA THR A 92 -7.42 26.68 -10.94
C THR A 92 -8.45 27.36 -10.05
N THR A 93 -8.00 28.12 -9.06
CA THR A 93 -8.89 29.01 -8.30
C THR A 93 -9.04 30.33 -9.05
N PHE A 94 -10.27 30.84 -9.11
CA PHE A 94 -10.51 32.18 -9.66
C PHE A 94 -9.86 33.22 -8.73
N ALA A 95 -8.74 33.80 -9.17
CA ALA A 95 -8.06 34.88 -8.47
C ALA A 95 -8.44 36.22 -9.11
N GLY A 96 -9.62 36.72 -8.77
CA GLY A 96 -10.14 38.00 -9.24
C GLY A 96 -11.38 38.45 -8.48
N THR A 97 -11.79 39.71 -8.69
CA THR A 97 -13.14 40.15 -8.30
C THR A 97 -14.09 39.78 -9.44
N PRO A 98 -15.14 38.97 -9.21
CA PRO A 98 -16.10 38.64 -10.24
C PRO A 98 -16.72 39.93 -10.79
N ASN A 99 -16.67 40.12 -12.11
CA ASN A 99 -17.39 41.22 -12.76
C ASN A 99 -18.56 40.69 -13.59
N ALA A 100 -19.49 41.57 -13.98
CA ALA A 100 -20.71 41.17 -14.68
C ALA A 100 -20.49 40.43 -16.02
N ARG A 101 -19.26 40.46 -16.58
CA ARG A 101 -18.90 39.73 -17.81
C ARG A 101 -18.42 38.31 -17.54
N ASP A 102 -18.09 37.99 -16.30
CA ASP A 102 -17.63 36.66 -15.87
C ASP A 102 -18.79 35.76 -15.42
N LEU A 103 -20.01 36.32 -15.42
CA LEU A 103 -21.22 35.65 -14.96
C LEU A 103 -22.10 35.24 -16.14
N ILE A 104 -22.74 34.06 -16.04
CA ILE A 104 -23.62 33.48 -17.04
C ILE A 104 -25.08 33.81 -16.66
N PRO A 105 -25.77 34.70 -17.39
CA PRO A 105 -27.17 35.01 -17.13
C PRO A 105 -28.08 33.88 -17.64
N VAL A 106 -28.93 33.38 -16.75
CA VAL A 106 -29.96 32.39 -17.06
C VAL A 106 -31.32 33.11 -17.03
N TRP A 107 -31.70 33.63 -18.20
CA TRP A 107 -32.79 34.60 -18.36
C TRP A 107 -34.18 34.05 -18.03
N ASP A 108 -34.41 32.76 -18.31
CA ASP A 108 -35.66 32.05 -18.00
C ASP A 108 -35.89 31.87 -16.50
N GLN A 109 -34.83 31.91 -15.70
CA GLN A 109 -34.87 31.79 -14.24
C GLN A 109 -34.59 33.10 -13.51
N GLN A 110 -34.26 34.18 -14.24
CA GLN A 110 -33.80 35.46 -13.68
C GLN A 110 -32.63 35.30 -12.69
N LYS A 111 -31.70 34.37 -12.97
CA LYS A 111 -30.53 34.07 -12.13
C LYS A 111 -29.22 34.42 -12.84
N LEU A 112 -28.19 34.70 -12.04
CA LEU A 112 -26.85 35.00 -12.50
C LEU A 112 -25.86 34.08 -11.76
N TYR A 113 -25.12 33.26 -12.51
CA TYR A 113 -24.12 32.30 -11.99
C TYR A 113 -22.71 32.74 -12.33
#